data_AF-A1S5R0-F1
#
_entry.id   AF-A1S5R0-F1
#
_cell.length_a   1.000
_cell.length_b   1.000
_cell.length_c   1.000
_cell.angle_alpha   90.00
_cell.angle_beta   90.00
_cell.angle_gamma   90.00
#
_symmetry.space_group_name_H-M   'P 1'
#
loop_
_entity.id
_entity.type
_entity.pdbx_description
1 polymer ?
#
loop_
_entity_poly.entity_id
_entity_poly.type
_entity_poly.pdbx_seq_one_letter_code
_entity_poly.pdbx_strand_id
1 'polypeptide(L)'
;MTKPQANHTGALPGGKDPRTIITPHAFSVNEGLLYTPLASPVKRALAISIDGLVIAVLAEEAGVVFVLLVLLASYLNKRLTSIGRYAKLAIYLLMTLVMLYVLSESFVQRGQVGENLGERPSDVVSATQLLALVPHTTALALCDTPDCVDEQADALATELAASSLHREEAEALLFGTLDEVSLTDAQRSVLKERLSMRLAQLPLRSANPAGADISAAPHAGQGSVPEADKSPGKVTISPGNDDERNVETGSFENAAPTGNYSLIQWVKGILNDLGLGFGWAAFYFTVFTAWFDGQTLGKKLLGIRVISLDGSKLGLWAAFGRYGGYGAGFATGLLGFLQVCWDANRQAIQDKISSTVVIDLTKPRQTPISEGNKT
;
A
#
# COMPACT_ATOMS: atom_id res chain seq x y z
N MET A 1 -30.38 59.43 5.05
CA MET A 1 -30.28 58.51 3.90
C MET A 1 -30.00 57.11 4.43
N THR A 2 -31.05 56.37 4.73
CA THR A 2 -31.00 54.97 5.15
C THR A 2 -30.72 54.11 3.92
N LYS A 3 -29.57 53.43 3.92
CA LYS A 3 -29.21 52.45 2.89
C LYS A 3 -30.16 51.26 3.05
N PRO A 4 -30.86 50.79 2.00
CA PRO A 4 -31.76 49.66 2.14
C PRO A 4 -30.95 48.39 2.43
N GLN A 5 -31.33 47.67 3.50
CA GLN A 5 -30.85 46.32 3.73
C GLN A 5 -31.35 45.45 2.57
N ALA A 6 -30.43 44.89 1.81
CA ALA A 6 -30.75 43.90 0.80
C ALA A 6 -31.22 42.63 1.51
N ASN A 7 -32.54 42.43 1.57
CA ASN A 7 -33.12 41.12 1.82
C ASN A 7 -32.67 40.22 0.65
N HIS A 8 -31.71 39.33 0.90
CA HIS A 8 -31.28 38.32 -0.06
C HIS A 8 -32.33 37.20 -0.16
N THR A 9 -33.55 37.55 -0.59
CA THR A 9 -34.49 36.57 -1.15
C THR A 9 -33.91 36.11 -2.48
N GLY A 10 -33.50 34.83 -2.55
CA GLY A 10 -32.81 34.19 -3.69
C GLY A 10 -33.64 34.06 -4.97
N ALA A 11 -34.32 35.11 -5.40
CA ALA A 11 -34.93 35.22 -6.72
C ALA A 11 -33.99 36.00 -7.65
N LEU A 12 -33.59 35.38 -8.76
CA LEU A 12 -32.82 36.04 -9.81
C LEU A 12 -33.64 37.21 -10.40
N PRO A 13 -33.02 38.37 -10.68
CA PRO A 13 -33.71 39.45 -11.36
C PRO A 13 -34.20 38.98 -12.74
N GLY A 14 -35.53 38.95 -12.92
CA GLY A 14 -36.19 38.80 -14.22
C GLY A 14 -35.99 37.47 -14.94
N GLY A 15 -36.26 36.32 -14.29
CA GLY A 15 -36.39 35.03 -14.99
C GLY A 15 -35.14 34.54 -15.73
N LYS A 16 -33.98 35.16 -15.47
CA LYS A 16 -32.71 34.77 -16.07
C LYS A 16 -32.30 33.39 -15.59
N ASP A 17 -31.78 32.58 -16.52
CA ASP A 17 -31.29 31.24 -16.21
C ASP A 17 -30.09 31.34 -15.24
N PRO A 18 -30.11 30.68 -14.07
CA PRO A 18 -28.98 30.63 -13.13
C PRO A 18 -27.65 30.16 -13.75
N ARG A 19 -27.68 29.50 -14.91
CA ARG A 19 -26.46 29.08 -15.64
C ARG A 19 -25.74 30.22 -16.35
N THR A 20 -26.37 31.39 -16.49
CA THR A 20 -25.84 32.52 -17.26
C THR A 20 -25.12 33.56 -16.40
N ILE A 21 -25.21 33.47 -15.07
CA ILE A 21 -24.60 34.42 -14.15
C ILE A 21 -23.96 33.69 -12.96
N ILE A 22 -22.88 34.25 -12.41
CA ILE A 22 -22.34 33.79 -11.13
C ILE A 22 -23.30 34.23 -10.02
N THR A 23 -23.98 33.27 -9.41
CA THR A 23 -24.88 33.53 -8.28
C THR A 23 -24.10 33.50 -6.96
N PRO A 24 -24.48 34.33 -5.97
CA PRO A 24 -23.83 34.30 -4.66
C PRO A 24 -24.00 32.95 -3.93
N HIS A 25 -24.95 32.13 -4.36
CA HIS A 25 -25.24 30.80 -3.80
C HIS A 25 -24.24 29.71 -4.21
N ALA A 26 -23.48 29.89 -5.31
CA ALA A 26 -22.56 28.86 -5.80
C ALA A 26 -21.32 28.67 -4.90
N PHE A 27 -21.05 29.61 -3.99
CA PHE A 27 -19.87 29.60 -3.12
C PHE A 27 -20.17 30.07 -1.68
N SER A 28 -21.45 30.19 -1.30
CA SER A 28 -21.82 30.64 0.04
C SER A 28 -21.70 29.51 1.06
N VAL A 29 -20.97 29.77 2.14
CA VAL A 29 -20.95 28.88 3.31
C VAL A 29 -22.33 28.89 3.97
N ASN A 30 -22.85 27.72 4.36
CA ASN A 30 -24.10 27.62 5.10
C ASN A 30 -24.04 28.45 6.39
N GLU A 31 -25.01 29.34 6.61
CA GLU A 31 -25.05 30.25 7.75
C GLU A 31 -24.98 29.51 9.10
N GLY A 32 -25.49 28.27 9.16
CA GLY A 32 -25.40 27.41 10.34
C GLY A 32 -23.99 26.90 10.66
N LEU A 33 -23.03 27.03 9.73
CA LEU A 33 -21.62 26.68 9.96
C LEU A 33 -20.80 27.86 10.46
N LEU A 34 -21.31 29.08 10.36
CA LEU A 34 -20.61 30.25 10.85
C LEU A 34 -20.35 30.13 12.37
N TYR A 35 -19.19 30.62 12.79
CA TYR A 35 -18.74 30.60 14.19
C TYR A 35 -18.60 29.20 14.81
N THR A 36 -18.61 28.15 13.98
CA THR A 36 -18.25 26.81 14.44
C THR A 36 -16.74 26.70 14.61
N PRO A 37 -16.25 26.14 15.72
CA PRO A 37 -14.83 26.03 15.97
C PRO A 37 -14.19 25.05 14.99
N LEU A 38 -13.15 25.50 14.31
CA LEU A 38 -12.37 24.67 13.38
C LEU A 38 -11.33 23.84 14.14
N ALA A 39 -11.05 22.64 13.62
CA ALA A 39 -10.02 21.76 14.17
C ALA A 39 -8.62 22.37 14.00
N SER A 40 -7.77 22.23 15.01
CA SER A 40 -6.38 22.70 14.93
C SER A 40 -5.55 21.81 13.99
N PRO A 41 -4.47 22.35 13.38
CA PRO A 41 -3.55 21.58 12.55
C PRO A 41 -3.02 20.32 13.25
N VAL A 42 -2.65 20.44 14.52
CA VAL A 42 -2.11 19.33 15.32
C VAL A 42 -3.15 18.24 15.56
N LYS A 43 -4.39 18.60 15.92
CA LYS A 43 -5.49 17.61 16.06
C LYS A 43 -5.72 16.87 14.74
N ARG A 44 -5.70 17.59 13.61
CA ARG A 44 -5.88 16.97 12.29
C ARG A 44 -4.74 16.02 11.94
N ALA A 45 -3.49 16.43 12.18
CA ALA A 45 -2.31 15.61 11.93
C ALA A 45 -2.38 14.32 12.76
N LEU A 46 -2.65 14.42 14.07
CA LEU A 46 -2.74 13.27 14.95
C LEU A 46 -3.88 12.32 14.57
N ALA A 47 -5.03 12.84 14.12
CA ALA A 47 -6.11 12.00 13.59
C ALA A 47 -5.67 11.20 12.36
N ILE A 48 -4.98 11.86 11.43
CA ILE A 48 -4.46 11.22 10.21
C ILE A 48 -3.38 10.18 10.55
N SER A 49 -2.52 10.45 11.53
CA SER A 49 -1.52 9.48 12.00
C SER A 49 -2.17 8.23 12.59
N ILE A 50 -3.22 8.38 13.41
CA ILE A 50 -3.97 7.23 13.92
C ILE A 50 -4.64 6.46 12.78
N ASP A 51 -5.29 7.16 11.86
CA ASP A 51 -5.91 6.52 10.68
C ASP A 51 -4.87 5.77 9.84
N GLY A 52 -3.67 6.32 9.67
CA GLY A 52 -2.56 5.68 8.96
C GLY A 52 -2.08 4.39 9.63
N LEU A 53 -2.00 4.38 10.96
CA LEU A 53 -1.69 3.16 11.73
C LEU A 53 -2.75 2.08 11.51
N VAL A 54 -4.04 2.45 11.55
CA VAL A 54 -5.14 1.50 11.29
C VAL A 54 -5.04 0.94 9.87
N ILE A 55 -4.77 1.78 8.87
CA ILE A 55 -4.64 1.33 7.48
C ILE A 55 -3.43 0.41 7.31
N ALA A 56 -2.29 0.71 7.94
CA ALA A 56 -1.10 -0.14 7.87
C ALA A 56 -1.41 -1.56 8.38
N VAL A 57 -2.09 -1.67 9.53
CA VAL A 57 -2.54 -2.96 10.08
C VAL A 57 -3.53 -3.65 9.13
N LEU A 58 -4.49 -2.91 8.57
CA LEU A 58 -5.47 -3.48 7.63
C LEU A 58 -4.84 -3.98 6.33
N ALA A 59 -3.80 -3.31 5.83
CA ALA A 59 -3.12 -3.65 4.60
C ALA A 59 -2.30 -4.95 4.72
N GLU A 60 -1.76 -5.25 5.90
CA GLU A 60 -0.96 -6.45 6.16
C GLU A 60 -1.81 -7.73 6.32
N GLU A 61 -2.99 -7.66 6.95
CA GLU A 61 -3.62 -8.88 7.50
C GLU A 61 -5.01 -9.23 6.96
N ALA A 62 -5.83 -8.28 6.47
CA ALA A 62 -7.28 -8.52 6.42
C ALA A 62 -8.04 -7.87 5.26
N GLY A 63 -7.37 -7.53 4.17
CA GLY A 63 -7.94 -6.73 3.09
C GLY A 63 -9.34 -7.17 2.63
N VAL A 64 -9.44 -8.33 1.98
CA VAL A 64 -10.70 -8.75 1.31
C VAL A 64 -11.83 -9.01 2.30
N VAL A 65 -11.55 -9.62 3.44
CA VAL A 65 -12.55 -9.93 4.49
C VAL A 65 -13.12 -8.65 5.09
N PHE A 66 -12.30 -7.63 5.30
CA PHE A 66 -12.77 -6.34 5.80
C PHE A 66 -13.70 -5.63 4.82
N VAL A 67 -13.39 -5.64 3.52
CA VAL A 67 -14.30 -5.07 2.49
C VAL A 67 -15.64 -5.76 2.50
N LEU A 68 -15.65 -7.10 2.51
CA LEU A 68 -16.89 -7.88 2.53
C LEU A 68 -17.71 -7.57 3.78
N LEU A 69 -17.09 -7.46 4.95
CA LEU A 69 -17.77 -7.09 6.19
C LEU A 69 -18.37 -5.68 6.14
N VAL A 70 -17.63 -4.72 5.59
CA VAL A 70 -18.08 -3.33 5.47
C VAL A 70 -19.21 -3.19 4.44
N LEU A 71 -19.12 -3.88 3.29
CA LEU A 71 -20.18 -3.94 2.28
C LEU A 71 -21.40 -4.70 2.79
N LEU A 72 -21.22 -5.76 3.58
CA LEU A 72 -22.32 -6.46 4.22
C LEU A 72 -23.00 -5.57 5.26
N ALA A 73 -22.23 -4.91 6.12
CA ALA A 73 -22.75 -3.95 7.11
C ALA A 73 -23.46 -2.77 6.44
N SER A 74 -22.94 -2.29 5.31
CA SER A 74 -23.59 -1.30 4.43
C SER A 74 -24.97 -1.71 3.99
N TYR A 75 -25.02 -2.87 3.36
CA TYR A 75 -26.19 -3.43 2.73
C TYR A 75 -27.26 -3.69 3.79
N LEU A 76 -26.83 -4.26 4.92
CA LEU A 76 -27.68 -4.50 6.08
C LEU A 76 -28.17 -3.18 6.68
N ASN A 77 -27.33 -2.18 6.93
CA ASN A 77 -27.78 -0.90 7.51
C ASN A 77 -28.79 -0.17 6.59
N LYS A 78 -28.65 -0.32 5.27
CA LYS A 78 -29.58 0.26 4.28
C LYS A 78 -30.89 -0.53 4.17
N ARG A 79 -30.87 -1.86 4.28
CA ARG A 79 -32.09 -2.71 4.26
C ARG A 79 -32.80 -2.76 5.63
N LEU A 80 -32.06 -2.68 6.71
CA LEU A 80 -32.53 -2.84 8.10
C LEU A 80 -32.66 -1.48 8.80
N THR A 81 -33.10 -0.44 8.09
CA THR A 81 -33.39 0.88 8.67
C THR A 81 -34.44 0.82 9.79
N SER A 82 -35.29 -0.23 9.79
CA SER A 82 -36.34 -0.47 10.79
C SER A 82 -35.90 -1.29 12.02
N ILE A 83 -34.66 -1.81 12.07
CA ILE A 83 -34.27 -2.69 13.18
C ILE A 83 -33.61 -1.89 14.31
N GLY A 84 -34.10 -2.13 15.53
CA GLY A 84 -33.71 -1.41 16.74
C GLY A 84 -32.22 -1.47 17.07
N ARG A 85 -31.79 -0.58 17.96
CA ARG A 85 -30.39 -0.37 18.39
C ARG A 85 -29.60 -1.65 18.69
N TYR A 86 -30.27 -2.69 19.18
CA TYR A 86 -29.66 -3.97 19.56
C TYR A 86 -29.22 -4.83 18.38
N ALA A 87 -29.92 -4.79 17.23
CA ALA A 87 -29.47 -5.54 16.06
C ALA A 87 -28.26 -4.89 15.40
N LYS A 88 -28.21 -3.55 15.40
CA LYS A 88 -27.02 -2.80 14.97
C LYS A 88 -25.83 -3.15 15.87
N LEU A 89 -26.04 -3.17 17.19
CA LEU A 89 -25.02 -3.59 18.15
C LEU A 89 -24.56 -5.03 17.89
N ALA A 90 -25.47 -5.97 17.65
CA ALA A 90 -25.13 -7.36 17.38
C ALA A 90 -24.30 -7.52 16.08
N ILE A 91 -24.62 -6.77 15.02
CA ILE A 91 -23.84 -6.79 13.78
C ILE A 91 -22.45 -6.19 14.01
N TYR A 92 -22.34 -5.07 14.73
CA TYR A 92 -21.03 -4.50 15.05
C TYR A 92 -20.21 -5.44 15.94
N LEU A 93 -20.84 -6.12 16.91
CA LEU A 93 -20.19 -7.10 17.77
C LEU A 93 -19.70 -8.32 16.96
N LEU A 94 -20.53 -8.83 16.03
CA LEU A 94 -20.13 -9.87 15.08
C LEU A 94 -18.94 -9.42 14.23
N MET A 95 -18.98 -8.20 13.69
CA MET A 95 -17.90 -7.64 12.89
C MET A 95 -16.60 -7.51 13.71
N THR A 96 -16.71 -7.09 14.98
CA THR A 96 -15.58 -7.00 15.91
C THR A 96 -15.03 -8.38 16.26
N LEU A 97 -15.89 -9.39 16.47
CA LEU A 97 -15.45 -10.77 16.73
C LEU A 97 -14.76 -11.39 15.53
N VAL A 98 -15.28 -11.20 14.31
CA VAL A 98 -14.62 -11.68 13.09
C VAL A 98 -13.28 -10.97 12.88
N MET A 99 -13.22 -9.65 13.12
CA MET A 99 -11.96 -8.93 13.01
C MET A 99 -10.95 -9.37 14.10
N LEU A 100 -11.41 -9.59 15.33
CA LEU A 100 -10.56 -10.13 16.40
C LEU A 100 -10.08 -11.55 16.08
N TYR A 101 -10.91 -12.38 15.45
CA TYR A 101 -10.54 -13.72 15.00
C TYR A 101 -9.45 -13.67 13.92
N VAL A 102 -9.61 -12.82 12.90
CA VAL A 102 -8.59 -12.62 11.85
C VAL A 102 -7.27 -12.13 12.45
N LEU A 103 -7.33 -11.10 13.32
CA LEU A 103 -6.15 -10.62 14.04
C LEU A 103 -5.51 -11.69 14.93
N SER A 104 -6.31 -12.62 15.49
CA SER A 104 -5.81 -13.71 16.33
C SER A 104 -5.08 -14.78 15.53
N GLU A 105 -5.54 -15.14 14.33
CA GLU A 105 -4.84 -16.07 13.43
C GLU A 105 -3.49 -15.47 13.01
N SER A 106 -3.46 -14.18 12.67
CA SER A 106 -2.22 -13.46 12.35
C SER A 106 -1.27 -13.38 13.55
N PHE A 107 -1.80 -13.18 14.76
CA PHE A 107 -1.01 -13.15 15.99
C PHE A 107 -0.51 -14.54 16.40
N VAL A 108 -1.29 -15.61 16.18
CA VAL A 108 -0.84 -17.01 16.41
C VAL A 108 0.25 -17.38 15.41
N GLN A 109 0.20 -16.88 14.18
CA GLN A 109 1.25 -17.12 13.19
C GLN A 109 2.52 -16.31 13.49
N ARG A 110 2.43 -15.07 14.00
CA ARG A 110 3.57 -14.34 14.60
C ARG A 110 4.05 -14.96 15.92
N GLY A 111 3.13 -15.54 16.70
CA GLY A 111 3.39 -16.21 17.97
C GLY A 111 4.13 -17.52 17.77
N GLN A 112 3.86 -18.27 16.70
CA GLN A 112 4.66 -19.43 16.30
C GLN A 112 6.08 -19.05 15.83
N VAL A 113 6.35 -17.79 15.48
CA VAL A 113 7.72 -17.29 15.27
C VAL A 113 8.41 -16.95 16.61
N GLY A 114 7.66 -16.63 17.66
CA GLY A 114 8.18 -16.32 19.01
C GLY A 114 8.18 -17.49 20.01
N GLU A 115 7.39 -18.53 19.76
CA GLU A 115 7.13 -19.66 20.68
C GLU A 115 7.63 -21.00 20.14
N ASN A 116 8.43 -20.98 19.07
CA ASN A 116 9.35 -22.06 18.71
C ASN A 116 10.77 -21.80 19.24
N LEU A 117 10.87 -21.28 20.48
CA LEU A 117 12.10 -21.23 21.27
C LEU A 117 12.22 -22.45 22.19
N GLY A 118 11.66 -23.58 21.76
CA GLY A 118 11.49 -24.77 22.59
C GLY A 118 11.68 -26.12 21.91
N GLU A 119 11.96 -26.24 20.61
CA GLU A 119 12.49 -27.49 20.04
C GLU A 119 13.03 -27.25 18.62
N ARG A 120 14.27 -27.69 18.37
CA ARG A 120 14.96 -27.54 17.07
C ARG A 120 14.18 -28.26 15.96
N PRO A 121 14.09 -27.65 14.77
CA PRO A 121 15.00 -28.05 13.70
C PRO A 121 15.73 -26.87 13.03
N SER A 122 16.91 -27.19 12.53
CA SER A 122 18.09 -26.36 12.27
C SER A 122 18.05 -25.21 11.23
N ASP A 123 16.91 -24.60 10.90
CA ASP A 123 16.82 -23.70 9.72
C ASP A 123 16.56 -22.21 10.01
N VAL A 124 16.98 -21.69 11.16
CA VAL A 124 16.86 -20.24 11.45
C VAL A 124 18.26 -19.64 11.59
N VAL A 125 18.69 -18.91 10.55
CA VAL A 125 19.91 -18.09 10.58
C VAL A 125 19.81 -17.14 11.75
N SER A 126 20.75 -17.25 12.70
CA SER A 126 20.69 -16.43 13.91
C SER A 126 20.85 -14.96 13.55
N ALA A 127 20.06 -14.06 14.15
CA ALA A 127 20.16 -12.62 13.91
C ALA A 127 21.60 -12.09 14.13
N THR A 128 22.40 -12.77 14.96
CA THR A 128 23.83 -12.47 15.16
C THR A 128 24.71 -12.84 13.96
N GLN A 129 24.38 -13.92 13.25
CA GLN A 129 25.06 -14.31 12.00
C GLN A 129 24.73 -13.31 10.89
N LEU A 130 23.47 -12.89 10.78
CA LEU A 130 23.05 -11.84 9.83
C LEU A 130 23.73 -10.49 10.11
N LEU A 131 23.93 -10.15 11.38
CA LEU A 131 24.66 -8.94 11.77
C LEU A 131 26.15 -8.99 11.43
N ALA A 132 26.74 -10.18 11.38
CA ALA A 132 28.15 -10.39 10.98
C ALA A 132 28.38 -10.19 9.48
N LEU A 133 27.34 -10.30 8.65
CA LEU A 133 27.44 -10.06 7.20
C LEU A 133 27.43 -8.57 6.81
N VAL A 134 26.78 -7.72 7.61
CA VAL A 134 26.62 -6.27 7.36
C VAL A 134 27.94 -5.52 7.09
N PRO A 135 29.03 -5.69 7.87
CA PRO A 135 30.28 -4.97 7.61
C PRO A 135 30.92 -5.37 6.27
N HIS A 136 30.80 -6.63 5.85
CA HIS A 136 31.40 -7.11 4.61
C HIS A 136 30.58 -6.72 3.38
N THR A 137 29.25 -6.73 3.45
CA THR A 137 28.39 -6.28 2.34
C THR A 137 28.51 -4.78 2.10
N THR A 138 28.60 -4.00 3.17
CA THR A 138 28.80 -2.54 3.08
C THR A 138 30.20 -2.18 2.59
N ALA A 139 31.25 -2.88 3.06
CA ALA A 139 32.61 -2.70 2.56
C ALA A 139 32.73 -3.07 1.08
N LEU A 140 32.08 -4.16 0.64
CA LEU A 140 32.06 -4.59 -0.76
C LEU A 140 31.38 -3.57 -1.66
N ALA A 141 30.27 -2.96 -1.21
CA ALA A 141 29.56 -1.92 -1.95
C ALA A 141 30.36 -0.60 -2.07
N LEU A 142 31.35 -0.38 -1.20
CA LEU A 142 32.21 0.80 -1.17
C LEU A 142 33.57 0.58 -1.87
N CYS A 143 33.80 -0.58 -2.48
CA CYS A 143 35.07 -0.89 -3.15
C CYS A 143 35.16 -0.22 -4.53
N ASP A 144 36.26 0.51 -4.76
CA ASP A 144 36.56 1.17 -6.05
C ASP A 144 37.60 0.42 -6.91
N THR A 145 38.33 -0.56 -6.34
CA THR A 145 39.38 -1.32 -7.05
C THR A 145 39.03 -2.81 -7.14
N PRO A 146 39.43 -3.51 -8.23
CA PRO A 146 39.14 -4.93 -8.38
C PRO A 146 39.77 -5.78 -7.26
N ASP A 147 40.92 -5.37 -6.74
CA ASP A 147 41.58 -6.05 -5.63
C ASP A 147 40.78 -5.94 -4.31
N CYS A 148 40.14 -4.78 -4.05
CA CYS A 148 39.25 -4.59 -2.90
C CYS A 148 38.02 -5.49 -2.99
N VAL A 149 37.44 -5.59 -4.18
CA VAL A 149 36.26 -6.42 -4.43
C VAL A 149 36.59 -7.90 -4.20
N ASP A 150 37.75 -8.35 -4.68
CA ASP A 150 38.22 -9.72 -4.48
C ASP A 150 38.40 -10.06 -2.98
N GLU A 151 39.03 -9.17 -2.21
CA GLU A 151 39.26 -9.37 -0.78
C GLU A 151 37.95 -9.41 0.03
N GLN A 152 37.05 -8.45 -0.22
CA GLN A 152 35.78 -8.36 0.52
C GLN A 152 34.78 -9.45 0.11
N ALA A 153 34.76 -9.86 -1.16
CA ALA A 153 33.91 -10.94 -1.62
C ALA A 153 34.36 -12.30 -1.06
N ASP A 154 35.68 -12.53 -0.95
CA ASP A 154 36.22 -13.72 -0.30
C ASP A 154 35.92 -13.71 1.21
N ALA A 155 36.02 -12.57 1.89
CA ALA A 155 35.66 -12.44 3.30
C ALA A 155 34.17 -12.75 3.53
N LEU A 156 33.29 -12.18 2.71
CA LEU A 156 31.85 -12.42 2.77
C LEU A 156 31.49 -13.89 2.48
N ALA A 157 32.15 -14.52 1.50
CA ALA A 157 31.97 -15.94 1.22
C ALA A 157 32.46 -16.85 2.36
N THR A 158 33.46 -16.42 3.13
CA THR A 158 33.94 -17.16 4.32
C THR A 158 32.89 -17.14 5.42
N GLU A 159 32.27 -15.98 5.67
CA GLU A 159 31.24 -15.83 6.68
C GLU A 159 29.94 -16.56 6.27
N LEU A 160 29.57 -16.49 4.98
CA LEU A 160 28.47 -17.26 4.42
C LEU A 160 28.70 -18.76 4.50
N ALA A 161 29.93 -19.24 4.25
CA ALA A 161 30.27 -20.64 4.40
C ALA A 161 30.23 -21.14 5.85
N ALA A 162 30.48 -20.26 6.82
CA ALA A 162 30.37 -20.55 8.25
C ALA A 162 28.91 -20.47 8.76
N SER A 163 27.99 -19.95 7.94
CA SER A 163 26.58 -19.81 8.27
C SER A 163 25.79 -21.10 8.02
N SER A 164 24.57 -21.18 8.59
CA SER A 164 23.65 -22.31 8.37
C SER A 164 22.75 -22.12 7.14
N LEU A 165 23.14 -21.28 6.17
CA LEU A 165 22.37 -21.05 4.95
C LEU A 165 22.49 -22.22 3.97
N HIS A 166 21.47 -22.37 3.14
CA HIS A 166 21.54 -23.27 1.99
C HIS A 166 22.36 -22.61 0.88
N ARG A 167 23.04 -23.42 0.06
CA ARG A 167 23.95 -22.93 -0.98
C ARG A 167 23.29 -21.92 -1.92
N GLU A 168 22.05 -22.18 -2.33
CA GLU A 168 21.29 -21.31 -3.23
C GLU A 168 21.04 -19.92 -2.64
N GLU A 169 20.77 -19.85 -1.34
CA GLU A 169 20.49 -18.59 -0.63
C GLU A 169 21.79 -17.78 -0.41
N ALA A 170 22.88 -18.47 -0.08
CA ALA A 170 24.20 -17.85 0.04
C ALA A 170 24.72 -17.30 -1.30
N GLU A 171 24.54 -18.06 -2.39
CA GLU A 171 24.88 -17.62 -3.74
C GLU A 171 24.01 -16.44 -4.19
N ALA A 172 22.71 -16.46 -3.90
CA ALA A 172 21.80 -15.35 -4.25
C ALA A 172 22.20 -14.03 -3.56
N LEU A 173 22.55 -14.08 -2.27
CA LEU A 173 22.98 -12.90 -1.52
C LEU A 173 24.34 -12.37 -2.03
N LEU A 174 25.33 -13.24 -2.16
CA LEU A 174 26.68 -12.85 -2.59
C LEU A 174 26.69 -12.33 -4.03
N PHE A 175 26.06 -13.05 -4.95
CA PHE A 175 26.05 -12.66 -6.36
C PHE A 175 25.16 -11.45 -6.63
N GLY A 176 24.08 -11.27 -5.87
CA GLY A 176 23.29 -10.04 -5.90
C GLY A 176 24.13 -8.81 -5.54
N THR A 177 24.97 -8.89 -4.50
CA THR A 177 25.87 -7.78 -4.14
C THR A 177 26.97 -7.54 -5.17
N LEU A 178 27.53 -8.59 -5.78
CA LEU A 178 28.56 -8.47 -6.82
C LEU A 178 28.04 -7.89 -8.15
N ASP A 179 26.74 -8.01 -8.41
CA ASP A 179 26.12 -7.43 -9.61
C ASP A 179 25.95 -5.90 -9.51
N GLU A 180 25.95 -5.35 -8.29
CA GLU A 180 25.88 -3.90 -8.04
C GLU A 180 27.27 -3.22 -8.08
N VAL A 181 28.35 -3.99 -8.02
CA VAL A 181 29.74 -3.48 -8.01
C VAL A 181 30.28 -3.31 -9.44
N SER A 182 31.09 -2.26 -9.63
CA SER A 182 31.69 -1.85 -10.90
C SER A 182 32.81 -2.78 -11.38
N LEU A 183 32.46 -3.99 -11.82
CA LEU A 183 33.37 -4.98 -12.43
C LEU A 183 33.14 -5.12 -13.93
N THR A 184 34.19 -5.50 -14.69
CA THR A 184 34.00 -5.96 -16.08
C THR A 184 33.35 -7.34 -16.10
N ASP A 185 32.59 -7.66 -17.16
CA ASP A 185 31.87 -8.94 -17.25
C ASP A 185 32.78 -10.17 -17.18
N ALA A 186 34.00 -10.06 -17.72
CA ALA A 186 35.02 -11.11 -17.65
C ALA A 186 35.58 -11.31 -16.23
N GLN A 187 35.78 -10.23 -15.47
CA GLN A 187 36.23 -10.32 -14.07
C GLN A 187 35.12 -10.88 -13.18
N ARG A 188 33.88 -10.45 -13.41
CA ARG A 188 32.71 -10.89 -12.65
C ARG A 188 32.46 -12.40 -12.79
N SER A 189 32.54 -12.94 -14.02
CA SER A 189 32.31 -14.38 -14.24
C SER A 189 33.36 -15.26 -13.57
N VAL A 190 34.64 -14.88 -13.68
CA VAL A 190 35.76 -15.56 -13.01
C VAL A 190 35.62 -15.52 -11.50
N LEU A 191 35.23 -14.36 -10.95
CA LEU A 191 35.04 -14.19 -9.51
C LEU A 191 33.85 -15.02 -8.99
N LYS A 192 32.71 -15.01 -9.68
CA LYS A 192 31.53 -15.83 -9.29
C LYS A 192 31.84 -17.33 -9.31
N GLU A 193 32.58 -17.80 -10.32
CA GLU A 193 33.00 -19.21 -10.40
C GLU A 193 33.89 -19.59 -9.20
N ARG A 194 34.89 -18.77 -8.88
CA ARG A 194 35.78 -18.96 -7.71
C ARG A 194 34.99 -19.04 -6.39
N LEU A 195 34.05 -18.12 -6.19
CA LEU A 195 33.24 -18.03 -4.97
C LEU A 195 32.24 -19.18 -4.85
N SER A 196 31.68 -19.65 -5.98
CA SER A 196 30.79 -20.82 -6.01
C SER A 196 31.50 -22.10 -5.53
N MET A 197 32.79 -22.27 -5.85
CA MET A 197 33.59 -23.39 -5.33
C MET A 197 33.76 -23.30 -3.81
N ARG A 198 33.86 -22.08 -3.26
CA ARG A 198 33.96 -21.83 -1.82
C ARG A 198 32.66 -22.09 -1.07
N LEU A 199 31.53 -21.82 -1.70
CA LEU A 199 30.19 -22.08 -1.15
C LEU A 199 29.72 -23.52 -1.38
N ALA A 200 30.49 -24.34 -2.13
CA ALA A 200 30.14 -25.73 -2.42
C ALA A 200 30.05 -26.64 -1.19
N GLN A 201 30.63 -26.21 -0.06
CA GLN A 201 30.55 -26.90 1.23
C GLN A 201 29.20 -26.74 1.95
N LEU A 202 28.33 -25.82 1.48
CA LEU A 202 27.00 -25.60 2.06
C LEU A 202 25.98 -26.65 1.56
N PRO A 203 24.99 -27.03 2.40
CA PRO A 203 23.97 -27.99 2.01
C PRO A 203 23.11 -27.46 0.86
N LEU A 204 22.78 -28.36 -0.07
CA LEU A 204 21.79 -28.12 -1.12
C LEU A 204 20.38 -28.33 -0.55
N ARG A 205 19.42 -27.51 -1.00
CA ARG A 205 18.01 -27.72 -0.67
C ARG A 205 17.57 -29.04 -1.29
N SER A 206 17.17 -30.00 -0.45
CA SER A 206 16.61 -31.25 -0.97
C SER A 206 15.31 -30.93 -1.71
N ALA A 207 15.31 -31.12 -3.03
CA ALA A 207 14.12 -31.04 -3.85
C ALA A 207 13.23 -32.25 -3.51
N ASN A 208 12.37 -32.11 -2.51
CA ASN A 208 11.36 -33.11 -2.21
C ASN A 208 10.08 -32.77 -3.01
N PRO A 209 9.62 -33.62 -3.94
CA PRO A 209 8.35 -33.42 -4.64
C PRO A 209 7.22 -33.94 -3.74
N ALA A 210 6.45 -33.04 -3.14
CA ALA A 210 5.23 -33.42 -2.42
C ALA A 210 4.01 -33.12 -3.30
N GLY A 211 3.21 -34.15 -3.60
CA GLY A 211 1.80 -33.96 -3.96
C GLY A 211 1.26 -34.82 -5.11
N ALA A 212 1.15 -36.14 -4.92
CA ALA A 212 0.10 -36.92 -5.58
C ALA A 212 -0.24 -38.15 -4.71
N ASP A 213 -1.32 -38.03 -3.95
CA ASP A 213 -1.92 -39.13 -3.19
C ASP A 213 -2.92 -39.94 -4.07
N ILE A 214 -3.12 -41.19 -3.64
CA ILE A 214 -4.28 -42.11 -3.82
C ILE A 214 -4.19 -43.25 -4.87
N SER A 215 -4.14 -44.46 -4.28
CA SER A 215 -4.65 -45.78 -4.73
C SER A 215 -3.92 -46.60 -5.80
N ALA A 216 -3.22 -47.65 -5.36
CA ALA A 216 -3.72 -49.04 -5.46
C ALA A 216 -2.74 -50.03 -4.79
N ALA A 217 -3.30 -50.94 -3.99
CA ALA A 217 -2.62 -52.07 -3.35
C ALA A 217 -2.30 -53.20 -4.36
N PRO A 218 -1.55 -54.26 -3.97
CA PRO A 218 -0.51 -54.88 -4.80
C PRO A 218 -0.97 -56.10 -5.60
N HIS A 219 -0.38 -56.31 -6.78
CA HIS A 219 -0.29 -57.64 -7.39
C HIS A 219 1.10 -57.88 -8.00
N ALA A 220 1.67 -59.02 -7.60
CA ALA A 220 2.89 -59.59 -8.10
C ALA A 220 2.73 -60.16 -9.52
N GLY A 221 3.82 -60.19 -10.28
CA GLY A 221 3.97 -61.12 -11.41
C GLY A 221 4.65 -60.57 -12.67
N GLN A 222 5.90 -60.99 -12.85
CA GLN A 222 6.52 -61.44 -14.10
C GLN A 222 6.69 -60.48 -15.31
N GLY A 223 7.97 -60.28 -15.67
CA GLY A 223 8.46 -60.78 -16.96
C GLY A 223 8.71 -59.77 -18.09
N SER A 224 9.89 -59.96 -18.72
CA SER A 224 10.29 -59.60 -20.10
C SER A 224 10.68 -58.15 -20.48
N VAL A 225 12.01 -57.97 -20.57
CA VAL A 225 12.80 -57.27 -21.63
C VAL A 225 12.41 -57.87 -23.01
N PRO A 226 12.41 -57.17 -24.18
CA PRO A 226 13.62 -56.59 -24.79
C PRO A 226 13.54 -55.36 -25.75
N GLU A 227 14.74 -54.90 -26.13
CA GLU A 227 15.17 -54.24 -27.39
C GLU A 227 14.53 -52.90 -27.81
N ALA A 228 15.20 -51.75 -27.74
CA ALA A 228 16.25 -51.21 -28.63
C ALA A 228 15.84 -51.00 -30.10
N ASP A 229 15.76 -49.73 -30.56
CA ASP A 229 16.40 -49.34 -31.82
C ASP A 229 16.63 -47.81 -31.98
N LYS A 230 17.90 -47.49 -32.25
CA LYS A 230 18.48 -46.47 -33.16
C LYS A 230 17.93 -45.03 -33.28
N SER A 231 18.83 -44.10 -32.91
CA SER A 231 19.14 -42.80 -33.58
C SER A 231 19.74 -43.04 -35.00
N PRO A 232 20.21 -42.06 -35.82
CA PRO A 232 20.24 -40.58 -35.74
C PRO A 232 20.02 -39.84 -37.11
N GLY A 233 20.19 -38.51 -37.16
CA GLY A 233 20.56 -37.75 -38.38
C GLY A 233 19.88 -36.36 -38.47
N LYS A 234 20.52 -35.20 -38.23
CA LYS A 234 21.70 -34.52 -38.82
C LYS A 234 21.31 -33.51 -39.94
N VAL A 235 21.41 -32.21 -39.57
CA VAL A 235 21.96 -31.02 -40.30
C VAL A 235 21.34 -30.59 -41.64
N THR A 236 21.06 -29.29 -41.80
CA THR A 236 21.65 -28.39 -42.83
C THR A 236 21.21 -26.92 -42.62
N ILE A 237 22.11 -25.99 -42.97
CA ILE A 237 22.16 -24.55 -42.73
C ILE A 237 21.95 -23.75 -44.04
N SER A 238 21.37 -22.53 -43.93
CA SER A 238 21.53 -21.31 -44.77
C SER A 238 20.75 -21.16 -46.10
N PRO A 239 20.70 -19.95 -46.72
CA PRO A 239 20.02 -18.71 -46.30
C PRO A 239 19.24 -18.06 -47.49
N GLY A 240 18.55 -16.92 -47.30
CA GLY A 240 18.03 -16.17 -48.47
C GLY A 240 17.06 -15.04 -48.12
N ASN A 241 17.42 -13.85 -48.61
CA ASN A 241 16.82 -12.53 -48.47
C ASN A 241 15.36 -12.41 -48.99
N ASP A 242 14.60 -11.41 -48.53
CA ASP A 242 14.27 -10.18 -49.29
C ASP A 242 13.18 -9.35 -48.58
N ASP A 243 13.31 -8.03 -48.72
CA ASP A 243 12.49 -6.95 -48.16
C ASP A 243 11.00 -7.04 -48.48
N GLU A 244 10.13 -6.78 -47.49
CA GLU A 244 8.86 -6.10 -47.76
C GLU A 244 8.37 -5.28 -46.55
N ARG A 245 8.02 -4.02 -46.84
CA ARG A 245 7.45 -3.00 -45.94
C ARG A 245 6.04 -3.43 -45.52
N ASN A 246 5.71 -3.37 -44.23
CA ASN A 246 4.34 -3.04 -43.85
C ASN A 246 4.25 -2.30 -42.50
N VAL A 247 3.42 -1.26 -42.47
CA VAL A 247 3.09 -0.45 -41.31
C VAL A 247 1.84 -1.06 -40.69
N GLU A 248 1.93 -1.63 -39.49
CA GLU A 248 0.76 -1.91 -38.66
C GLU A 248 1.01 -1.54 -37.19
N THR A 249 0.23 -0.56 -36.75
CA THR A 249 -0.12 -0.31 -35.35
C THR A 249 -0.87 -1.52 -34.78
N GLY A 250 -0.29 -2.20 -33.79
CA GLY A 250 -0.98 -3.22 -33.02
C GLY A 250 -0.10 -3.92 -32.00
N SER A 251 -0.51 -3.87 -30.73
CA SER A 251 -0.20 -4.87 -29.69
C SER A 251 1.28 -5.14 -29.36
N PHE A 252 1.81 -4.49 -28.33
CA PHE A 252 3.00 -5.01 -27.64
C PHE A 252 2.56 -5.93 -26.50
N GLU A 253 2.48 -7.22 -26.83
CA GLU A 253 2.49 -8.31 -25.87
C GLU A 253 3.88 -8.98 -25.94
N ASN A 254 4.55 -9.01 -24.78
CA ASN A 254 5.65 -9.89 -24.37
C ASN A 254 6.79 -10.21 -25.36
N ALA A 255 7.90 -9.49 -25.20
CA ALA A 255 9.24 -10.03 -25.45
C ALA A 255 10.14 -9.72 -24.24
N ALA A 256 10.77 -10.74 -23.68
CA ALA A 256 11.86 -10.64 -22.72
C ALA A 256 12.96 -11.64 -23.16
N PRO A 257 14.22 -11.53 -22.69
CA PRO A 257 14.85 -10.45 -21.93
C PRO A 257 16.25 -10.08 -22.47
N THR A 258 16.60 -8.78 -22.52
CA THR A 258 18.02 -8.38 -22.44
C THR A 258 18.12 -7.01 -21.78
N GLY A 259 18.63 -7.01 -20.54
CA GLY A 259 19.19 -5.86 -19.83
C GLY A 259 18.24 -4.71 -19.54
N ASN A 260 17.67 -4.66 -18.33
CA ASN A 260 17.32 -3.43 -17.59
C ASN A 260 16.65 -3.81 -16.26
N TYR A 261 17.45 -4.14 -15.25
CA TYR A 261 16.98 -4.35 -13.88
C TYR A 261 17.61 -3.27 -13.01
N SER A 262 16.78 -2.43 -12.41
CA SER A 262 17.00 -1.84 -11.07
C SER A 262 15.89 -0.82 -10.80
N LEU A 263 15.77 0.25 -11.58
CA LEU A 263 14.86 1.34 -11.24
C LEU A 263 13.39 1.07 -11.58
N ILE A 264 13.09 0.49 -12.74
CA ILE A 264 11.69 0.25 -13.14
C ILE A 264 11.06 -0.87 -12.31
N GLN A 265 11.83 -1.89 -11.91
CA GLN A 265 11.34 -2.94 -11.01
C GLN A 265 11.23 -2.46 -9.57
N TRP A 266 12.14 -1.59 -9.11
CA TRP A 266 12.00 -0.92 -7.81
C TRP A 266 10.77 0.00 -7.79
N VAL A 267 10.56 0.82 -8.83
CA VAL A 267 9.36 1.65 -8.97
C VAL A 267 8.11 0.78 -9.05
N LYS A 268 8.11 -0.32 -9.82
CA LYS A 268 6.96 -1.24 -9.89
C LYS A 268 6.70 -1.95 -8.56
N GLY A 269 7.74 -2.35 -7.82
CA GLY A 269 7.64 -2.93 -6.48
C GLY A 269 7.05 -1.93 -5.48
N ILE A 270 7.59 -0.72 -5.44
CA ILE A 270 7.05 0.40 -4.67
C ILE A 270 5.62 0.73 -5.09
N LEU A 271 5.30 0.76 -6.38
CA LEU A 271 3.96 1.06 -6.86
C LEU A 271 2.96 -0.06 -6.57
N ASN A 272 3.43 -1.31 -6.45
CA ASN A 272 2.60 -2.45 -6.06
C ASN A 272 2.35 -2.44 -4.54
N ASP A 273 3.40 -2.20 -3.75
CA ASP A 273 3.33 -2.14 -2.28
C ASP A 273 2.58 -0.89 -1.79
N LEU A 274 2.85 0.27 -2.40
CA LEU A 274 2.03 1.47 -2.21
C LEU A 274 0.66 1.32 -2.87
N GLY A 275 0.52 0.60 -3.98
CA GLY A 275 -0.76 0.45 -4.69
C GLY A 275 -1.79 -0.30 -3.86
N LEU A 276 -1.37 -1.37 -3.18
CA LEU A 276 -2.19 -2.08 -2.20
C LEU A 276 -2.54 -1.16 -1.02
N GLY A 277 -1.56 -0.52 -0.38
CA GLY A 277 -1.81 0.41 0.74
C GLY A 277 -2.66 1.63 0.37
N PHE A 278 -2.48 2.17 -0.84
CA PHE A 278 -3.24 3.29 -1.39
C PHE A 278 -4.67 2.89 -1.70
N GLY A 279 -4.91 1.69 -2.24
CA GLY A 279 -6.25 1.14 -2.42
C GLY A 279 -7.00 1.00 -1.09
N TRP A 280 -6.33 0.45 -0.06
CA TRP A 280 -6.89 0.32 1.29
C TRP A 280 -7.18 1.66 1.94
N ALA A 281 -6.25 2.61 1.81
CA ALA A 281 -6.45 3.97 2.28
C ALA A 281 -7.63 4.65 1.55
N ALA A 282 -7.76 4.49 0.23
CA ALA A 282 -8.86 5.03 -0.55
C ALA A 282 -10.20 4.49 -0.06
N PHE A 283 -10.29 3.17 0.12
CA PHE A 283 -11.47 2.51 0.65
C PHE A 283 -11.79 3.02 2.07
N TYR A 284 -10.83 2.95 2.99
CA TYR A 284 -11.01 3.36 4.39
C TYR A 284 -11.47 4.81 4.50
N PHE A 285 -10.74 5.76 3.93
CA PHE A 285 -11.07 7.18 4.04
C PHE A 285 -12.38 7.53 3.36
N THR A 286 -12.69 6.93 2.21
CA THR A 286 -13.96 7.19 1.50
C THR A 286 -15.15 6.66 2.29
N VAL A 287 -15.08 5.38 2.66
CA VAL A 287 -16.20 4.70 3.28
C VAL A 287 -16.45 5.19 4.69
N PHE A 288 -15.42 5.28 5.54
CA PHE A 288 -15.61 5.72 6.92
C PHE A 288 -16.09 7.18 6.96
N THR A 289 -15.47 8.08 6.20
CA THR A 289 -15.88 9.49 6.19
C THR A 289 -17.33 9.65 5.73
N ALA A 290 -17.79 8.87 4.74
CA ALA A 290 -19.17 8.92 4.29
C ALA A 290 -20.15 8.27 5.29
N TRP A 291 -19.79 7.16 5.93
CA TRP A 291 -20.71 6.43 6.81
C TRP A 291 -20.85 7.04 8.20
N PHE A 292 -19.74 7.48 8.76
CA PHE A 292 -19.67 8.00 10.12
C PHE A 292 -19.78 9.53 10.14
N ASP A 293 -20.66 10.07 9.30
CA ASP A 293 -21.06 11.49 9.30
C ASP A 293 -19.86 12.46 9.25
N GLY A 294 -18.87 12.15 8.40
CA GLY A 294 -17.65 12.93 8.24
C GLY A 294 -16.50 12.52 9.15
N GLN A 295 -16.57 11.38 9.85
CA GLN A 295 -15.52 10.93 10.76
C GLN A 295 -14.85 9.63 10.28
N THR A 296 -13.54 9.57 10.46
CA THR A 296 -12.76 8.32 10.46
C THR A 296 -12.50 7.92 11.92
N LEU A 297 -11.93 6.74 12.18
CA LEU A 297 -11.67 6.30 13.56
C LEU A 297 -10.77 7.29 14.31
N GLY A 298 -9.67 7.75 13.70
CA GLY A 298 -8.77 8.74 14.30
C GLY A 298 -9.48 10.08 14.56
N LYS A 299 -10.30 10.54 13.60
CA LYS A 299 -11.08 11.77 13.77
C LYS A 299 -12.13 11.65 14.87
N LYS A 300 -12.76 10.48 15.00
CA LYS A 300 -13.74 10.19 16.05
C LYS A 300 -13.09 10.19 17.43
N LEU A 301 -11.91 9.59 17.56
CA LEU A 301 -11.12 9.59 18.79
C LEU A 301 -10.74 10.99 19.25
N LEU A 302 -10.44 11.89 18.31
CA LEU A 302 -10.08 13.28 18.61
C LEU A 302 -11.25 14.26 18.62
N GLY A 303 -12.48 13.77 18.46
CA GLY A 303 -13.67 14.60 18.46
C GLY A 303 -13.68 15.64 17.35
N ILE A 304 -13.18 15.32 16.16
CA ILE A 304 -13.25 16.20 14.99
C ILE A 304 -14.10 15.55 13.89
N ARG A 305 -14.79 16.35 13.09
CA ARG A 305 -15.57 15.85 11.95
C ARG A 305 -15.46 16.74 10.76
N VAL A 306 -15.68 16.15 9.60
CA VAL A 306 -15.67 16.83 8.32
C VAL A 306 -17.11 17.16 7.97
N ILE A 307 -17.34 18.34 7.43
CA ILE A 307 -18.65 18.79 6.96
C ILE A 307 -18.49 19.50 5.62
N SER A 308 -19.46 19.34 4.72
CA SER A 308 -19.51 20.15 3.49
C SER A 308 -19.81 21.60 3.85
N LEU A 309 -19.25 22.55 3.09
CA LEU A 309 -19.54 23.98 3.24
C LEU A 309 -21.04 24.29 3.03
N ASP A 310 -21.76 23.43 2.31
CA ASP A 310 -23.21 23.54 2.11
C ASP A 310 -24.01 23.12 3.35
N GLY A 311 -23.36 22.58 4.39
CA GLY A 311 -23.98 22.05 5.60
C GLY A 311 -24.63 20.67 5.42
N SER A 312 -24.54 20.08 4.23
CA SER A 312 -25.03 18.74 3.93
C SER A 312 -24.10 17.65 4.49
N LYS A 313 -24.64 16.43 4.65
CA LYS A 313 -23.84 15.25 4.99
C LYS A 313 -22.91 14.88 3.84
N LEU A 314 -21.71 14.42 4.17
CA LEU A 314 -20.73 13.96 3.17
C LEU A 314 -21.19 12.67 2.49
N GLY A 315 -21.51 12.77 1.20
CA GLY A 315 -21.76 11.61 0.36
C GLY A 315 -20.47 10.87 0.00
N LEU A 316 -20.63 9.63 -0.49
CA LEU A 316 -19.50 8.77 -0.91
C LEU A 316 -18.63 9.43 -1.99
N TRP A 317 -19.24 10.06 -2.99
CA TRP A 317 -18.49 10.71 -4.06
C TRP A 317 -17.65 11.90 -3.58
N ALA A 318 -18.21 12.72 -2.69
CA ALA A 318 -17.49 13.83 -2.07
C ALA A 318 -16.35 13.32 -1.15
N ALA A 319 -16.59 12.23 -0.41
CA ALA A 319 -15.55 11.60 0.40
C ALA A 319 -14.41 11.00 -0.46
N PHE A 320 -14.74 10.40 -1.61
CA PHE A 320 -13.76 9.86 -2.56
C PHE A 320 -12.93 10.97 -3.22
N GLY A 321 -13.59 12.05 -3.69
CA GLY A 321 -12.90 13.23 -4.22
C GLY A 321 -11.95 13.86 -3.18
N ARG A 322 -12.37 13.88 -1.92
CA ARG A 322 -11.53 14.34 -0.81
C ARG A 322 -10.35 13.41 -0.58
N TYR A 323 -10.55 12.10 -0.74
CA TYR A 323 -9.44 11.15 -0.68
C TYR A 323 -8.39 11.43 -1.78
N GLY A 324 -8.84 11.63 -3.02
CA GLY A 324 -7.95 12.03 -4.12
C GLY A 324 -7.15 13.30 -3.83
N GLY A 325 -7.74 14.23 -3.07
CA GLY A 325 -7.04 15.41 -2.56
C GLY A 325 -5.85 15.11 -1.64
N TYR A 326 -5.83 13.98 -0.90
CA TYR A 326 -4.63 13.56 -0.17
C TYR A 326 -3.50 13.18 -1.14
N GLY A 327 -3.82 12.51 -2.25
CA GLY A 327 -2.83 12.25 -3.31
C GLY A 327 -2.23 13.55 -3.86
N ALA A 328 -3.07 14.55 -4.13
CA ALA A 328 -2.61 15.89 -4.55
C ALA A 328 -1.74 16.59 -3.48
N GLY A 329 -2.04 16.39 -2.20
CA GLY A 329 -1.22 16.89 -1.09
C GLY A 329 0.18 16.28 -1.08
N PHE A 330 0.32 14.98 -1.36
CA PHE A 330 1.62 14.34 -1.54
C PHE A 330 2.34 14.84 -2.80
N ALA A 331 1.62 14.93 -3.92
CA ALA A 331 2.18 15.42 -5.20
C ALA A 331 2.71 16.85 -5.12
N THR A 332 2.16 17.68 -4.22
CA THR A 332 2.63 19.04 -3.94
C THR A 332 3.73 19.12 -2.89
N GLY A 333 4.39 18.00 -2.57
CA GLY A 333 5.48 17.95 -1.58
C GLY A 333 5.01 18.27 -0.16
N LEU A 334 3.81 17.82 0.22
CA LEU A 334 3.13 18.11 1.49
C LEU A 334 2.69 19.57 1.69
N LEU A 335 3.09 20.50 0.81
CA LEU A 335 2.73 21.91 0.93
C LEU A 335 1.21 22.11 0.94
N GLY A 336 0.48 21.33 0.14
CA GLY A 336 -0.99 21.32 0.13
C GLY A 336 -1.62 20.96 1.48
N PHE A 337 -0.95 20.16 2.32
CA PHE A 337 -1.38 19.88 3.68
C PHE A 337 -1.03 21.01 4.65
N LEU A 338 0.17 21.59 4.53
CA LEU A 338 0.63 22.67 5.38
C LEU A 338 -0.24 23.93 5.28
N GLN A 339 -1.01 24.10 4.18
CA GLN A 339 -1.99 25.20 4.01
C GLN A 339 -2.94 25.37 5.21
N VAL A 340 -3.25 24.29 5.93
CA VAL A 340 -4.06 24.32 7.16
C VAL A 340 -3.53 25.29 8.23
N CYS A 341 -2.23 25.61 8.22
CA CYS A 341 -1.58 26.46 9.19
C CYS A 341 -1.85 27.95 8.96
N TRP A 342 -2.04 28.39 7.71
CA TRP A 342 -2.19 29.80 7.35
C TRP A 342 -3.51 30.12 6.62
N ASP A 343 -4.26 29.11 6.18
CA ASP A 343 -5.56 29.32 5.56
C ASP A 343 -6.59 29.83 6.59
N ALA A 344 -7.36 30.86 6.24
CA ALA A 344 -8.31 31.51 7.14
C ALA A 344 -9.38 30.53 7.68
N ASN A 345 -9.80 29.56 6.86
CA ASN A 345 -10.75 28.52 7.23
C ASN A 345 -10.07 27.21 7.62
N ARG A 346 -8.73 27.24 7.81
CA ARG A 346 -7.88 26.07 8.07
C ARG A 346 -8.16 24.94 7.08
N GLN A 347 -8.38 25.26 5.80
CA GLN A 347 -8.59 24.26 4.75
C GLN A 347 -7.26 23.82 4.15
N ALA A 348 -7.03 22.50 4.11
CA ALA A 348 -5.95 21.91 3.33
C ALA A 348 -6.42 21.66 1.87
N ILE A 349 -5.50 21.26 0.99
CA ILE A 349 -5.80 21.03 -0.43
C ILE A 349 -6.96 20.06 -0.64
N GLN A 350 -7.02 18.96 0.13
CA GLN A 350 -8.10 17.99 0.07
C GLN A 350 -9.45 18.56 0.52
N ASP A 351 -9.44 19.53 1.43
CA ASP A 351 -10.67 20.15 1.91
C ASP A 351 -11.22 21.11 0.87
N LYS A 352 -10.34 21.84 0.17
CA LYS A 352 -10.69 22.78 -0.91
C LYS A 352 -11.26 22.05 -2.13
N ILE A 353 -10.62 20.94 -2.53
CA ILE A 353 -11.07 20.13 -3.69
C ILE A 353 -12.51 19.63 -3.50
N SER A 354 -12.92 19.36 -2.27
CA SER A 354 -14.27 18.82 -1.98
C SER A 354 -15.21 19.80 -1.30
N SER A 355 -14.86 21.10 -1.27
CA SER A 355 -15.66 22.13 -0.60
C SER A 355 -16.08 21.74 0.83
N THR A 356 -15.11 21.28 1.63
CA THR A 356 -15.34 20.82 3.01
C THR A 356 -14.53 21.60 4.02
N VAL A 357 -14.93 21.53 5.29
CA VAL A 357 -14.16 22.02 6.45
C VAL A 357 -14.15 20.97 7.55
N VAL A 358 -13.16 21.07 8.44
CA VAL A 358 -13.04 20.18 9.61
C VAL A 358 -13.33 20.98 10.88
N ILE A 359 -14.41 20.60 11.55
CA ILE A 359 -14.86 21.24 12.79
C ILE A 359 -14.45 20.43 14.03
N ASP A 360 -14.27 21.13 15.13
CA ASP A 360 -13.91 20.61 16.45
C ASP A 360 -15.16 20.42 17.31
N LEU A 361 -15.57 19.18 17.56
CA LEU A 361 -16.76 18.86 18.35
C LEU A 361 -16.54 19.06 19.85
N THR A 362 -15.29 19.17 20.30
CA THR A 362 -14.99 19.36 21.73
C THR A 362 -15.18 20.80 22.18
N LYS A 363 -15.45 21.73 21.24
CA LYS A 363 -15.59 23.16 21.52
C LYS A 363 -17.02 23.61 21.20
N PRO A 364 -17.62 24.49 22.02
CA PRO A 364 -18.93 25.04 21.74
C PRO A 364 -18.88 26.02 20.54
N ARG A 365 -19.99 26.14 19.83
CA ARG A 365 -20.18 27.19 18.80
C ARG A 365 -20.06 28.58 19.47
N GLN A 366 -19.36 29.49 18.83
CA GLN A 366 -19.25 30.87 19.31
C GLN A 366 -20.51 31.65 18.90
N THR A 367 -21.07 32.42 19.82
CA THR A 367 -22.14 33.37 19.50
C THR A 367 -21.52 34.70 19.07
N PRO A 368 -21.96 35.30 17.96
CA PRO A 368 -21.49 36.63 17.56
C PRO A 368 -21.84 37.62 18.67
N ILE A 369 -20.86 38.43 19.07
CA ILE A 369 -21.10 39.56 19.97
C ILE A 369 -21.89 40.58 19.15
N SER A 370 -23.15 40.81 19.51
CA SER A 370 -23.89 41.95 18.99
C SER A 370 -23.16 43.19 19.49
N GLU A 371 -22.51 43.92 18.58
CA GLU A 371 -22.02 45.27 18.89
C GLU A 371 -23.25 46.12 19.20
N GLY A 372 -23.57 46.22 20.48
CA GLY A 372 -24.55 47.16 21.00
C GLY A 372 -24.06 48.56 20.66
N ASN A 373 -24.76 49.19 19.71
CA ASN A 373 -24.99 50.62 19.55
C ASN A 373 -23.95 51.51 20.28
N LYS A 374 -22.78 51.74 19.65
CA LYS A 374 -22.00 52.94 19.96
C LYS A 374 -22.75 54.12 19.35
N THR A 375 -23.66 54.67 20.16
CA THR A 375 -24.26 56.01 19.96
C THR A 375 -23.20 57.09 19.94
#